data_AF-A0A535NH57-F1
#
_entry.id   AF-A0A535NH57-F1
#
_cell.length_a   1.000
_cell.length_b   1.000
_cell.length_c   1.000
_cell.angle_alpha   90.00
_cell.angle_beta   90.00
_cell.angle_gamma   90.00
#
_symmetry.space_group_name_H-M   'P 1'
#
loop_
_entity.id
_entity.type
_entity.pdbx_description
1 polymer ?
#
loop_
_entity_poly.entity_id
_entity_poly.type
_entity_poly.pdbx_seq_one_letter_code
_entity_poly.pdbx_strand_id
1 'polypeptide(L)'
;MNTTFYDMLGIDPTLADRSAPASALWPAGLVSLTKGVKVTGGSDALTIVQLLQTGLTFANVRPGVDPHAALGAGAAGQVAFAADMAISGLASWIPLYLHAMPDMGIQLDATDPLHPAQVFFAIDGRGHELIIDRLPVKIFLKESLASAIASPPVTVGTFDNTNIDSFAYTLDDELHPAEVDCFVRLHLTTEGDLILEPSVPISFGPVRWMGLPAKAVYDVQLLPSPNRRDYLEWTHNDIGSFFSKPPAAGALGFRSVELDFSQPPLSDLKKRVQGGAVHIDNLEIVLEDVVMPITTPGLPIPSHGTFGFRRLITDRSDIGQAYSLSGAPVQIPIYGSTQQGGNGGSSLTL
;
A
#
# COMPACT_ATOMS: atom_id res chain seq x y z
N MET A 1 -27.90 -12.63 17.97
CA MET A 1 -27.82 -13.87 17.15
C MET A 1 -26.61 -13.69 16.29
N ASN A 2 -25.66 -14.61 16.35
CA ASN A 2 -24.44 -14.54 15.55
C ASN A 2 -24.70 -15.25 14.22
N THR A 3 -24.41 -14.55 13.12
CA THR A 3 -24.59 -15.03 11.75
C THR A 3 -23.22 -15.45 11.23
N THR A 4 -23.12 -16.60 10.56
CA THR A 4 -21.84 -17.08 10.00
C THR A 4 -21.61 -16.56 8.59
N PHE A 5 -20.40 -16.70 8.06
CA PHE A 5 -20.09 -16.28 6.68
C PHE A 5 -21.01 -16.94 5.64
N TYR A 6 -21.29 -18.23 5.76
CA TYR A 6 -22.20 -18.95 4.87
C TYR A 6 -23.64 -18.44 4.96
N ASP A 7 -24.06 -17.98 6.14
CA ASP A 7 -25.38 -17.38 6.29
C ASP A 7 -25.44 -16.01 5.61
N MET A 8 -24.35 -15.22 5.68
CA MET A 8 -24.22 -13.96 4.94
C MET A 8 -24.23 -14.16 3.41
N LEU A 9 -23.71 -15.29 2.93
CA LEU A 9 -23.77 -15.70 1.54
C LEU A 9 -25.14 -16.27 1.13
N GLY A 10 -26.09 -16.43 2.07
CA GLY A 10 -27.40 -17.03 1.80
C GLY A 10 -27.35 -18.52 1.48
N ILE A 11 -26.32 -19.24 1.94
CA ILE A 11 -26.18 -20.69 1.71
C ILE A 11 -27.16 -21.43 2.62
N ASP A 12 -28.04 -22.22 1.99
CA ASP A 12 -29.06 -23.02 2.67
C ASP A 12 -28.44 -23.86 3.81
N PRO A 13 -28.88 -23.65 5.06
CA PRO A 13 -28.32 -24.33 6.23
C PRO A 13 -28.66 -25.83 6.28
N THR A 14 -29.61 -26.30 5.46
CA THR A 14 -30.01 -27.72 5.40
C THR A 14 -29.13 -28.57 4.49
N LEU A 15 -28.26 -27.94 3.68
CA LEU A 15 -27.34 -28.65 2.81
C LEU A 15 -26.27 -29.40 3.61
N ALA A 16 -26.05 -30.67 3.27
CA ALA A 16 -25.00 -31.49 3.87
C ALA A 16 -23.59 -30.98 3.52
N ASP A 17 -23.41 -30.41 2.32
CA ASP A 17 -22.19 -29.72 1.90
C ASP A 17 -22.51 -28.26 1.55
N ARG A 18 -22.27 -27.37 2.52
CA ARG A 18 -22.41 -25.92 2.36
C ARG A 18 -21.18 -25.29 1.68
N SER A 19 -20.04 -25.98 1.64
CA SER A 19 -18.77 -25.40 1.17
C SER A 19 -18.69 -25.37 -0.34
N ALA A 20 -19.23 -26.38 -1.04
CA ALA A 20 -19.31 -26.38 -2.49
C ALA A 20 -20.05 -25.15 -3.07
N PRO A 21 -21.32 -24.87 -2.71
CA PRO A 21 -22.02 -23.69 -3.22
C PRO A 21 -21.39 -22.37 -2.74
N ALA A 22 -20.84 -22.30 -1.53
CA ALA A 22 -20.11 -21.12 -1.07
C ALA A 22 -18.85 -20.84 -1.93
N SER A 23 -18.08 -21.88 -2.25
CA SER A 23 -16.88 -21.75 -3.07
C SER A 23 -17.18 -21.34 -4.51
N ALA A 24 -18.37 -21.70 -5.02
CA ALA A 24 -18.84 -21.30 -6.35
C ALA A 24 -19.23 -19.81 -6.44
N LEU A 25 -19.57 -19.18 -5.32
CA LEU A 25 -19.82 -17.74 -5.22
C LEU A 25 -18.53 -16.91 -5.03
N TRP A 26 -17.42 -17.56 -4.64
CA TRP A 26 -16.15 -16.88 -4.42
C TRP A 26 -15.57 -16.34 -5.73
N PRO A 27 -15.06 -15.10 -5.76
CA PRO A 27 -14.39 -14.56 -6.94
C PRO A 27 -13.02 -15.22 -7.11
N ALA A 28 -12.97 -16.36 -7.82
CA ALA A 28 -11.77 -17.18 -8.02
C ALA A 28 -10.60 -16.46 -8.71
N GLY A 29 -10.80 -15.26 -9.25
CA GLY A 29 -9.76 -14.42 -9.85
C GLY A 29 -9.23 -13.30 -8.96
N LEU A 30 -9.72 -13.16 -7.71
CA LEU A 30 -9.38 -12.03 -6.85
C LEU A 30 -8.15 -12.29 -5.99
N VAL A 31 -8.12 -13.40 -5.26
CA VAL A 31 -7.02 -13.76 -4.35
C VAL A 31 -6.60 -15.23 -4.45
N SER A 32 -5.35 -15.50 -4.09
CA SER A 32 -4.68 -16.80 -4.06
C SER A 32 -4.10 -17.06 -2.66
N LEU A 33 -3.96 -18.32 -2.25
CA LEU A 33 -3.20 -18.71 -1.05
C LEU A 33 -1.71 -18.91 -1.36
N THR A 34 -1.35 -18.95 -2.64
CA THR A 34 0.02 -19.14 -3.11
C THR A 34 0.62 -17.83 -3.60
N LYS A 35 1.73 -17.42 -2.98
CA LYS A 35 2.52 -16.25 -3.38
C LYS A 35 3.05 -16.38 -4.82
N GLY A 36 3.06 -15.28 -5.55
CA GLY A 36 3.71 -15.11 -6.85
C GLY A 36 3.02 -15.80 -8.04
N VAL A 37 1.95 -16.55 -7.81
CA VAL A 37 1.27 -17.34 -8.84
C VAL A 37 -0.12 -16.79 -9.11
N LYS A 38 -0.36 -16.37 -10.35
CA LYS A 38 -1.73 -16.29 -10.88
C LYS A 38 -2.16 -17.72 -11.25
N VAL A 39 -2.83 -18.41 -10.32
CA VAL A 39 -3.25 -19.80 -10.56
C VAL A 39 -4.30 -19.82 -11.69
N THR A 40 -3.88 -20.14 -12.91
CA THR A 40 -4.78 -20.42 -14.03
C THR A 40 -5.15 -21.91 -14.01
N GLY A 41 -6.25 -22.26 -13.34
CA GLY A 41 -6.84 -23.61 -13.45
C GLY A 41 -7.02 -24.41 -12.15
N GLY A 42 -6.84 -23.81 -10.98
CA GLY A 42 -7.25 -24.36 -9.68
C GLY A 42 -7.69 -23.21 -8.80
N SER A 43 -8.82 -23.35 -8.09
CA SER A 43 -9.28 -22.29 -7.19
C SER A 43 -8.95 -22.66 -5.75
N ASP A 44 -8.19 -21.80 -5.08
CA ASP A 44 -8.07 -21.80 -3.62
C ASP A 44 -9.41 -21.44 -2.94
N ALA A 45 -10.44 -21.13 -3.74
CA ALA A 45 -11.76 -20.69 -3.31
C ALA A 45 -12.33 -21.58 -2.20
N LEU A 46 -12.28 -22.91 -2.35
CA LEU A 46 -12.83 -23.82 -1.34
C LEU A 46 -12.13 -23.66 0.00
N THR A 47 -10.80 -23.65 0.01
CA THR A 47 -10.00 -23.46 1.24
C THR A 47 -10.25 -22.09 1.84
N ILE A 48 -10.28 -21.04 1.01
CA ILE A 48 -10.52 -19.66 1.45
C ILE A 48 -11.90 -19.53 2.10
N VAL A 49 -12.98 -20.02 1.46
CA VAL A 49 -14.33 -19.89 2.05
C VAL A 49 -14.49 -20.70 3.33
N GLN A 50 -13.79 -21.83 3.47
CA GLN A 50 -13.76 -22.60 4.72
C GLN A 50 -13.02 -21.87 5.84
N LEU A 51 -11.92 -21.19 5.53
CA LEU A 51 -11.21 -20.33 6.47
C LEU A 51 -12.09 -19.15 6.91
N LEU A 52 -12.74 -18.47 5.96
CA LEU A 52 -13.66 -17.37 6.26
C LEU A 52 -14.86 -17.83 7.08
N GLN A 53 -15.43 -18.99 6.77
CA GLN A 53 -16.52 -19.57 7.55
C GLN A 53 -16.14 -19.87 8.99
N THR A 54 -14.90 -20.29 9.22
CA THR A 54 -14.41 -20.63 10.57
C THR A 54 -14.02 -19.38 11.34
N GLY A 55 -13.44 -18.39 10.65
CA GLY A 55 -12.84 -17.22 11.27
C GLY A 55 -13.74 -16.00 11.42
N LEU A 56 -14.82 -15.91 10.63
CA LEU A 56 -15.70 -14.73 10.60
C LEU A 56 -17.04 -15.00 11.29
N THR A 57 -17.41 -14.08 12.18
CA THR A 57 -18.73 -14.05 12.80
C THR A 57 -19.34 -12.68 12.62
N PHE A 58 -20.62 -12.62 12.27
CA PHE A 58 -21.34 -11.38 12.04
C PHE A 58 -22.41 -11.16 13.12
N ALA A 59 -22.54 -9.92 13.58
CA ALA A 59 -23.52 -9.48 14.54
C ALA A 59 -24.20 -8.19 14.06
N ASN A 60 -25.31 -7.83 14.71
CA ASN A 60 -26.05 -6.58 14.44
C ASN A 60 -26.35 -6.35 12.95
N VAL A 61 -26.68 -7.42 12.22
CA VAL A 61 -27.00 -7.39 10.80
C VAL A 61 -28.26 -6.56 10.56
N ARG A 62 -28.14 -5.50 9.76
CA ARG A 62 -29.18 -4.52 9.43
C ARG A 62 -29.46 -4.58 7.93
N PRO A 63 -30.42 -5.40 7.47
CA PRO A 63 -30.82 -5.41 6.07
C PRO A 63 -31.62 -4.16 5.73
N GLY A 64 -31.47 -3.69 4.49
CA GLY A 64 -32.22 -2.58 3.91
C GLY A 64 -32.62 -2.91 2.48
N VAL A 65 -33.82 -2.48 2.09
CA VAL A 65 -34.30 -2.59 0.71
C VAL A 65 -34.95 -1.27 0.35
N ASP A 66 -34.53 -0.69 -0.76
CA ASP A 66 -35.16 0.48 -1.36
C ASP A 66 -35.53 0.15 -2.82
N PRO A 67 -36.82 -0.13 -3.12
CA PRO A 67 -37.25 -0.45 -4.48
C PRO A 67 -37.23 0.75 -5.44
N HIS A 68 -37.02 1.97 -4.94
CA HIS A 68 -37.05 3.21 -5.71
C HIS A 68 -35.68 3.89 -5.82
N ALA A 69 -34.64 3.32 -5.20
CA ALA A 69 -33.27 3.80 -5.35
C ALA A 69 -32.87 3.84 -6.83
N ALA A 70 -32.62 5.04 -7.35
CA ALA A 70 -32.19 5.27 -8.73
C ALA A 70 -30.72 5.69 -8.73
N LEU A 71 -29.81 4.71 -8.64
CA LEU A 71 -28.37 4.92 -8.56
C LEU A 71 -27.72 4.69 -9.93
N GLY A 72 -27.30 5.78 -10.57
CA GLY A 72 -26.65 5.74 -11.88
C GLY A 72 -27.57 5.27 -13.02
N ALA A 73 -26.99 4.61 -14.03
CA ALA A 73 -27.71 4.15 -15.23
C ALA A 73 -28.37 2.76 -15.07
N GLY A 74 -28.32 2.17 -13.88
CA GLY A 74 -28.87 0.85 -13.59
C GLY A 74 -30.39 0.83 -13.43
N ALA A 75 -30.97 -0.38 -13.37
CA ALA A 75 -32.37 -0.55 -12.96
C ALA A 75 -32.60 0.00 -11.54
N ALA A 76 -33.77 0.58 -11.30
CA ALA A 76 -34.15 1.06 -9.98
C ALA A 76 -34.30 -0.09 -8.99
N GLY A 77 -33.87 0.14 -7.75
CA GLY A 77 -33.88 -0.86 -6.69
C GLY A 77 -32.49 -1.06 -6.09
N GLN A 78 -32.45 -1.18 -4.77
CA GLN A 78 -31.25 -1.51 -4.01
C GLN A 78 -31.61 -2.49 -2.90
N VAL A 79 -30.75 -3.48 -2.69
CA VAL A 79 -30.72 -4.33 -1.51
C VAL A 79 -29.37 -4.14 -0.83
N ALA A 80 -29.36 -3.86 0.46
CA ALA A 80 -28.14 -3.61 1.20
C ALA A 80 -28.17 -4.25 2.58
N PHE A 81 -27.01 -4.42 3.19
CA PHE A 81 -26.91 -4.66 4.62
C PHE A 81 -25.69 -3.95 5.22
N ALA A 82 -25.78 -3.67 6.52
CA ALA A 82 -24.64 -3.34 7.35
C ALA A 82 -24.52 -4.38 8.48
N ALA A 83 -23.32 -4.78 8.85
CA ALA A 83 -23.09 -5.74 9.92
C ALA A 83 -21.77 -5.46 10.65
N ASP A 84 -21.72 -5.82 11.93
CA ASP A 84 -20.48 -5.89 12.68
C ASP A 84 -19.82 -7.25 12.42
N MET A 85 -18.57 -7.25 11.98
CA MET A 85 -17.80 -8.45 11.67
C MET A 85 -16.68 -8.63 12.70
N ALA A 86 -16.77 -9.71 13.45
CA ALA A 86 -15.72 -10.18 14.33
C ALA A 86 -14.85 -11.21 13.60
N ILE A 87 -13.54 -11.09 13.78
CA ILE A 87 -12.55 -12.04 13.32
C ILE A 87 -12.03 -12.77 14.56
N SER A 88 -12.38 -14.04 14.68
CA SER A 88 -12.05 -14.87 15.84
C SER A 88 -11.48 -16.21 15.41
N GLY A 89 -10.44 -16.69 16.09
CA GLY A 89 -9.97 -18.07 15.94
C GLY A 89 -8.61 -18.20 15.25
N LEU A 90 -7.64 -18.58 16.09
CA LEU A 90 -6.33 -19.21 15.87
C LEU A 90 -5.36 -18.56 14.86
N ALA A 91 -4.28 -17.98 15.41
CA ALA A 91 -2.84 -18.22 15.16
C ALA A 91 -2.28 -18.55 13.75
N SER A 92 -3.09 -18.62 12.70
CA SER A 92 -2.69 -19.14 11.39
C SER A 92 -3.65 -18.68 10.28
N TRP A 93 -4.09 -17.42 10.29
CA TRP A 93 -4.56 -16.85 9.03
C TRP A 93 -3.40 -16.97 8.04
N ILE A 94 -3.64 -17.67 6.94
CA ILE A 94 -2.68 -17.75 5.85
C ILE A 94 -2.81 -16.45 5.05
N PRO A 95 -1.71 -15.81 4.65
CA PRO A 95 -1.78 -14.62 3.81
C PRO A 95 -2.54 -14.88 2.52
N LEU A 96 -3.48 -13.99 2.21
CA LEU A 96 -4.18 -13.92 0.93
C LEU A 96 -3.39 -13.01 -0.02
N TYR A 97 -3.02 -13.52 -1.19
CA TYR A 97 -2.28 -12.78 -2.20
C TYR A 97 -3.22 -12.29 -3.29
N LEU A 98 -3.27 -10.98 -3.53
CA LEU A 98 -4.11 -10.42 -4.58
C LEU A 98 -3.56 -10.83 -5.95
N HIS A 99 -4.40 -11.30 -6.87
CA HIS A 99 -3.94 -11.65 -8.22
C HIS A 99 -3.33 -10.46 -8.98
N ALA A 100 -3.76 -9.24 -8.66
CA ALA A 100 -3.20 -8.01 -9.19
C ALA A 100 -1.79 -7.69 -8.63
N MET A 101 -1.48 -8.20 -7.43
CA MET A 101 -0.24 -7.94 -6.69
C MET A 101 0.25 -9.24 -6.04
N PRO A 102 0.62 -10.28 -6.83
CA PRO A 102 0.72 -11.66 -6.35
C PRO A 102 1.87 -11.91 -5.36
N ASP A 103 2.83 -10.99 -5.27
CA ASP A 103 3.94 -11.07 -4.32
C ASP A 103 3.66 -10.35 -2.99
N MET A 104 2.49 -9.74 -2.85
CA MET A 104 2.08 -8.99 -1.65
C MET A 104 0.88 -9.68 -1.01
N GLY A 105 1.02 -9.99 0.28
CA GLY A 105 0.04 -10.76 1.03
C GLY A 105 -0.74 -9.90 2.02
N ILE A 106 -1.98 -10.27 2.30
CA ILE A 106 -2.80 -9.68 3.36
C ILE A 106 -3.28 -10.83 4.24
N GLN A 107 -2.90 -10.79 5.50
CA GLN A 107 -3.37 -11.71 6.52
C GLN A 107 -4.34 -10.95 7.44
N LEU A 108 -5.50 -11.55 7.71
CA LEU A 108 -6.43 -10.98 8.67
C LEU A 108 -5.91 -11.18 10.10
N ASP A 109 -6.12 -10.18 10.94
CA ASP A 109 -5.83 -10.28 12.37
C ASP A 109 -7.13 -10.26 13.19
N ALA A 110 -7.04 -10.66 14.46
CA ALA A 110 -8.19 -10.72 15.34
C ALA A 110 -8.72 -9.32 15.68
N THR A 111 -10.03 -9.15 15.54
CA THR A 111 -10.71 -7.92 15.97
C THR A 111 -10.85 -7.90 17.48
N ASP A 112 -10.73 -6.71 18.08
CA ASP A 112 -11.18 -6.51 19.46
C ASP A 112 -12.70 -6.71 19.58
N PRO A 113 -13.21 -7.43 20.60
CA PRO A 113 -14.65 -7.68 20.75
C PRO A 113 -15.53 -6.43 20.92
N LEU A 114 -14.98 -5.31 21.39
CA LEU A 114 -15.72 -4.05 21.54
C LEU A 114 -15.64 -3.18 20.29
N HIS A 115 -14.68 -3.46 19.39
CA HIS A 115 -14.43 -2.69 18.18
C HIS A 115 -14.33 -3.61 16.94
N PRO A 116 -15.44 -4.27 16.54
CA PRO A 116 -15.46 -5.12 15.35
C PRO A 116 -15.21 -4.32 14.06
N ALA A 117 -14.80 -5.02 13.01
CA ALA A 117 -14.80 -4.45 11.66
C ALA A 117 -16.25 -4.20 11.20
N GLN A 118 -16.47 -3.23 10.32
CA GLN A 118 -17.80 -2.90 9.81
C GLN A 118 -17.93 -3.31 8.35
N VAL A 119 -18.94 -4.10 8.03
CA VAL A 119 -19.20 -4.56 6.67
C VAL A 119 -20.44 -3.87 6.14
N PHE A 120 -20.30 -3.26 4.98
CA PHE A 120 -21.39 -2.68 4.21
C PHE A 120 -21.42 -3.36 2.85
N PHE A 121 -22.58 -3.84 2.45
CA PHE A 121 -22.77 -4.46 1.16
C PHE A 121 -24.03 -3.91 0.52
N ALA A 122 -23.96 -3.64 -0.78
CA ALA A 122 -25.09 -3.22 -1.57
C ALA A 122 -25.10 -3.93 -2.91
N ILE A 123 -26.30 -4.24 -3.39
CA ILE A 123 -26.57 -4.67 -4.76
C ILE A 123 -27.59 -3.70 -5.32
N ASP A 124 -27.27 -3.10 -6.46
CA ASP A 124 -28.19 -2.27 -7.22
C ASP A 124 -28.00 -2.51 -8.73
N GLY A 125 -28.71 -1.75 -9.56
CA GLY A 125 -28.64 -1.88 -11.01
C GLY A 125 -27.27 -1.67 -11.65
N ARG A 126 -26.26 -1.19 -10.91
CA ARG A 126 -24.87 -1.02 -11.36
C ARG A 126 -24.01 -2.26 -11.09
N GLY A 127 -24.33 -3.03 -10.06
CA GLY A 127 -23.57 -4.20 -9.64
C GLY A 127 -23.56 -4.41 -8.13
N HIS A 128 -22.50 -5.07 -7.65
CA HIS A 128 -22.26 -5.33 -6.23
C HIS A 128 -21.20 -4.38 -5.70
N GLU A 129 -21.43 -3.80 -4.53
CA GLU A 129 -20.46 -2.98 -3.81
C GLU A 129 -20.26 -3.58 -2.43
N LEU A 130 -18.99 -3.72 -2.01
CA LEU A 130 -18.62 -4.21 -0.69
C LEU A 130 -17.59 -3.26 -0.08
N ILE A 131 -17.87 -2.78 1.12
CA ILE A 131 -16.93 -2.02 1.94
C ILE A 131 -16.74 -2.77 3.26
N ILE A 132 -15.48 -3.00 3.62
CA ILE A 132 -15.10 -3.50 4.94
C ILE A 132 -14.22 -2.44 5.57
N ASP A 133 -14.72 -1.78 6.61
CA ASP A 133 -14.01 -0.75 7.34
C ASP A 133 -13.43 -1.30 8.65
N ARG A 134 -12.36 -0.67 9.12
CA ARG A 134 -11.64 -1.03 10.36
C ARG A 134 -11.18 -2.50 10.36
N LEU A 135 -10.70 -3.01 9.22
CA LEU A 135 -10.21 -4.37 9.12
C LEU A 135 -8.76 -4.46 9.63
N PRO A 136 -8.49 -5.11 10.78
CA PRO A 136 -7.12 -5.31 11.23
C PRO A 136 -6.43 -6.34 10.34
N VAL A 137 -5.27 -5.97 9.81
CA VAL A 137 -4.50 -6.82 8.90
C VAL A 137 -3.01 -6.73 9.17
N LYS A 138 -2.32 -7.82 8.81
CA LYS A 138 -0.89 -7.82 8.54
C LYS A 138 -0.66 -7.87 7.03
N ILE A 139 -0.01 -6.85 6.50
CA ILE A 139 0.38 -6.73 5.10
C ILE A 139 1.81 -7.24 4.95
N PHE A 140 2.02 -8.18 4.04
CA PHE A 140 3.32 -8.68 3.64
C PHE A 140 3.74 -7.99 2.35
N LEU A 141 4.80 -7.20 2.41
CA LEU A 141 5.37 -6.57 1.22
C LEU A 141 6.15 -7.61 0.39
N LYS A 142 6.43 -7.27 -0.87
CA LYS A 142 7.32 -8.07 -1.72
C LYS A 142 8.72 -8.11 -1.12
N GLU A 143 9.40 -9.25 -1.21
CA GLU A 143 10.81 -9.38 -0.81
C GLU A 143 11.67 -8.31 -1.51
N SER A 144 12.72 -7.85 -0.83
CA SER A 144 13.63 -6.82 -1.32
C SER A 144 12.98 -5.43 -1.59
N LEU A 145 11.66 -5.27 -1.41
CA LEU A 145 11.01 -3.96 -1.53
C LEU A 145 11.38 -3.05 -0.35
N ALA A 146 11.28 -3.59 0.86
CA ALA A 146 11.69 -2.93 2.09
C ALA A 146 12.42 -3.96 2.97
N SER A 147 13.67 -3.66 3.32
CA SER A 147 14.46 -4.50 4.21
C SER A 147 15.23 -3.67 5.24
N ALA A 148 15.70 -4.31 6.30
CA ALA A 148 16.45 -3.65 7.35
C ALA A 148 17.81 -3.15 6.82
N ILE A 149 18.18 -1.92 7.21
CA ILE A 149 19.55 -1.41 6.98
C ILE A 149 20.54 -2.05 7.97
N ALA A 150 20.09 -2.26 9.20
CA ALA A 150 20.88 -2.85 10.29
C ALA A 150 20.60 -4.36 10.41
N SER A 151 21.07 -4.99 11.48
CA SER A 151 20.80 -6.41 11.76
C SER A 151 19.29 -6.67 11.80
N PRO A 152 18.72 -7.44 10.87
CA PRO A 152 17.32 -7.82 10.90
C PRO A 152 17.05 -8.86 12.00
N PRO A 153 15.80 -9.00 12.48
CA PRO A 153 14.66 -8.14 12.17
C PRO A 153 14.69 -6.83 12.97
N VAL A 154 14.15 -5.75 12.37
CA VAL A 154 13.93 -4.46 13.04
C VAL A 154 12.43 -4.23 13.16
N THR A 155 11.91 -4.31 14.39
CA THR A 155 10.50 -4.04 14.70
C THR A 155 10.33 -2.63 15.25
N VAL A 156 9.35 -1.90 14.71
CA VAL A 156 9.01 -0.55 15.14
C VAL A 156 7.54 -0.51 15.56
N GLY A 157 7.30 0.01 16.77
CA GLY A 157 5.96 0.11 17.35
C GLY A 157 5.44 -1.21 17.92
N THR A 158 4.19 -1.17 18.34
CA THR A 158 3.42 -2.35 18.77
C THR A 158 1.99 -2.14 18.28
N PHE A 159 1.45 -3.12 17.57
CA PHE A 159 0.09 -3.07 17.09
C PHE A 159 -0.89 -3.30 18.24
N ASP A 160 -1.90 -2.43 18.34
CA ASP A 160 -2.96 -2.42 19.33
C ASP A 160 -4.29 -2.48 18.58
N ASN A 161 -4.94 -3.64 18.66
CA ASN A 161 -6.19 -3.90 17.94
C ASN A 161 -7.41 -3.15 18.51
N THR A 162 -7.22 -2.33 19.55
CA THR A 162 -8.26 -1.43 20.08
C THR A 162 -8.16 0.00 19.54
N ASN A 163 -6.99 0.38 18.97
CA ASN A 163 -6.73 1.72 18.47
C ASN A 163 -6.68 1.72 16.92
N ILE A 164 -7.63 2.39 16.28
CA ILE A 164 -7.72 2.45 14.81
C ILE A 164 -6.48 3.05 14.15
N ASP A 165 -5.79 3.95 14.84
CA ASP A 165 -4.57 4.60 14.34
C ASP A 165 -3.31 3.78 14.66
N SER A 166 -3.47 2.54 15.14
CA SER A 166 -2.33 1.69 15.48
C SER A 166 -1.58 1.24 14.23
N PHE A 167 -0.25 1.37 14.31
CA PHE A 167 0.68 1.07 13.24
C PHE A 167 1.93 0.43 13.84
N ALA A 168 2.31 -0.72 13.31
CA ALA A 168 3.61 -1.32 13.56
C ALA A 168 4.16 -1.94 12.28
N TYR A 169 5.46 -2.10 12.22
CA TYR A 169 6.06 -2.84 11.12
C TYR A 169 7.32 -3.56 11.56
N THR A 170 7.66 -4.62 10.83
CA THR A 170 8.91 -5.36 10.97
C THR A 170 9.63 -5.37 9.63
N LEU A 171 10.86 -4.88 9.62
CA LEU A 171 11.77 -4.98 8.48
C LEU A 171 12.68 -6.17 8.70
N ASP A 172 12.64 -7.12 7.76
CA ASP A 172 13.52 -8.29 7.76
C ASP A 172 14.66 -8.13 6.73
N ASP A 173 15.34 -9.20 6.36
CA ASP A 173 16.33 -9.23 5.30
C ASP A 173 15.72 -9.12 3.88
N GLU A 174 16.56 -9.21 2.84
CA GLU A 174 16.11 -9.07 1.44
C GLU A 174 15.35 -10.29 0.91
N LEU A 175 15.39 -11.43 1.62
CA LEU A 175 14.78 -12.70 1.26
C LEU A 175 13.45 -12.94 2.00
N HIS A 176 13.19 -12.20 3.08
CA HIS A 176 11.97 -12.27 3.85
C HIS A 176 11.15 -10.97 3.67
N PRO A 177 9.81 -11.05 3.61
CA PRO A 177 8.98 -9.89 3.39
C PRO A 177 8.98 -8.96 4.61
N ALA A 178 8.96 -7.64 4.38
CA ALA A 178 8.57 -6.71 5.43
C ALA A 178 7.09 -6.90 5.78
N GLU A 179 6.79 -6.80 7.07
CA GLU A 179 5.45 -6.96 7.62
C GLU A 179 4.93 -5.63 8.15
N VAL A 180 3.68 -5.28 7.85
CA VAL A 180 3.03 -4.06 8.33
C VAL A 180 1.71 -4.42 8.99
N ASP A 181 1.59 -4.13 10.28
CA ASP A 181 0.37 -4.31 11.06
C ASP A 181 -0.38 -2.98 11.14
N CYS A 182 -1.60 -2.94 10.58
CA CYS A 182 -2.44 -1.74 10.56
C CYS A 182 -3.92 -2.11 10.35
N PHE A 183 -4.79 -1.11 10.48
CA PHE A 183 -6.16 -1.24 10.00
C PHE A 183 -6.28 -0.77 8.56
N VAL A 184 -7.07 -1.48 7.76
CA VAL A 184 -7.40 -1.09 6.38
C VAL A 184 -8.90 -0.97 6.20
N ARG A 185 -9.31 -0.09 5.29
CA ARG A 185 -10.59 -0.15 4.62
C ARG A 185 -10.42 -0.84 3.27
N LEU A 186 -11.17 -1.90 3.04
CA LEU A 186 -11.29 -2.55 1.75
C LEU A 186 -12.57 -2.08 1.06
N HIS A 187 -12.46 -1.72 -0.21
CA HIS A 187 -13.61 -1.34 -1.04
C HIS A 187 -13.54 -2.06 -2.37
N LEU A 188 -14.52 -2.94 -2.62
CA LEU A 188 -14.81 -3.50 -3.93
C LEU A 188 -15.92 -2.67 -4.56
N THR A 189 -15.60 -1.93 -5.61
CA THR A 189 -16.56 -1.06 -6.29
C THR A 189 -17.53 -1.84 -7.17
N THR A 190 -18.60 -1.19 -7.62
CA THR A 190 -19.55 -1.75 -8.60
C THR A 190 -18.91 -2.15 -9.92
N GLU A 191 -17.76 -1.57 -10.28
CA GLU A 191 -16.99 -1.90 -11.48
C GLU A 191 -16.01 -3.06 -11.26
N GLY A 192 -15.91 -3.58 -10.04
CA GLY A 192 -15.01 -4.68 -9.68
C GLY A 192 -13.59 -4.23 -9.33
N ASP A 193 -13.37 -2.92 -9.14
CA ASP A 193 -12.08 -2.41 -8.69
C ASP A 193 -11.91 -2.65 -7.20
N LEU A 194 -10.74 -3.13 -6.80
CA LEU A 194 -10.37 -3.33 -5.39
C LEU A 194 -9.46 -2.20 -4.93
N ILE A 195 -9.91 -1.49 -3.91
CA ILE A 195 -9.20 -0.41 -3.25
C ILE A 195 -8.86 -0.85 -1.82
N LEU A 196 -7.63 -0.55 -1.40
CA LEU A 196 -7.11 -0.81 -0.07
C LEU A 196 -6.59 0.50 0.50
N GLU A 197 -7.23 0.97 1.57
CA GLU A 197 -6.91 2.24 2.22
C GLU A 197 -6.46 1.98 3.65
N PRO A 198 -5.16 2.07 3.95
CA PRO A 198 -4.69 2.05 5.33
C PRO A 198 -5.30 3.22 6.11
N SER A 199 -5.77 2.94 7.33
CA SER A 199 -6.26 3.94 8.29
C SER A 199 -5.22 5.02 8.61
N VAL A 200 -3.95 4.64 8.53
CA VAL A 200 -2.78 5.48 8.78
C VAL A 200 -1.78 5.32 7.64
N PRO A 201 -1.07 6.38 7.23
CA PRO A 201 -0.13 6.28 6.13
C PRO A 201 1.00 5.29 6.42
N ILE A 202 1.23 4.35 5.51
CA ILE A 202 2.31 3.36 5.64
C ILE A 202 3.64 4.08 5.38
N SER A 203 4.39 4.36 6.45
CA SER A 203 5.69 5.01 6.36
C SER A 203 6.75 4.21 7.09
N PHE A 204 7.93 4.13 6.50
CA PHE A 204 9.08 3.43 7.07
C PHE A 204 10.13 4.45 7.50
N GLY A 205 10.76 4.19 8.65
CA GLY A 205 11.96 4.89 9.09
C GLY A 205 13.18 4.43 8.29
N PRO A 206 14.38 4.36 8.91
CA PRO A 206 15.57 3.88 8.22
C PRO A 206 15.36 2.49 7.61
N VAL A 207 15.42 2.41 6.27
CA VAL A 207 15.02 1.23 5.49
C VAL A 207 15.85 1.13 4.22
N ARG A 208 16.14 -0.08 3.78
CA ARG A 208 16.67 -0.33 2.45
C ARG A 208 15.48 -0.51 1.51
N TRP A 209 15.14 0.55 0.78
CA TRP A 209 13.98 0.62 -0.12
C TRP A 209 14.41 0.27 -1.54
N MET A 210 13.91 -0.85 -2.08
CA MET A 210 14.30 -1.39 -3.39
C MET A 210 15.84 -1.51 -3.54
N GLY A 211 16.52 -1.94 -2.48
CA GLY A 211 17.99 -2.06 -2.44
C GLY A 211 18.76 -0.78 -2.13
N LEU A 212 18.11 0.39 -2.17
CA LEU A 212 18.75 1.68 -1.86
C LEU A 212 18.58 2.03 -0.38
N PRO A 213 19.66 2.45 0.33
CA PRO A 213 19.51 2.90 1.70
C PRO A 213 18.73 4.23 1.73
N ALA A 214 17.70 4.28 2.57
CA ALA A 214 16.86 5.43 2.80
C ALA A 214 16.76 5.72 4.30
N LYS A 215 16.71 7.00 4.64
CA LYS A 215 16.42 7.43 6.01
C LYS A 215 14.95 7.24 6.35
N ALA A 216 14.08 7.39 5.35
CA ALA A 216 12.64 7.15 5.47
C ALA A 216 11.98 7.02 4.10
N VAL A 217 10.85 6.33 4.07
CA VAL A 217 9.89 6.27 2.95
C VAL A 217 8.54 6.67 3.50
N TYR A 218 7.83 7.56 2.80
CA TYR A 218 6.60 8.17 3.28
C TYR A 218 5.40 7.82 2.39
N ASP A 219 4.27 7.58 3.04
CA ASP A 219 2.94 7.37 2.45
C ASP A 219 2.96 6.33 1.31
N VAL A 220 3.38 5.10 1.62
CA VAL A 220 3.32 3.96 0.71
C VAL A 220 1.87 3.51 0.53
N GLN A 221 1.47 3.29 -0.72
CA GLN A 221 0.13 2.86 -1.08
C GLN A 221 0.15 1.64 -2.00
N LEU A 222 -0.69 0.67 -1.68
CA LEU A 222 -0.96 -0.51 -2.52
C LEU A 222 -2.09 -0.17 -3.49
N LEU A 223 -1.92 -0.49 -4.77
CA LEU A 223 -2.89 -0.16 -5.81
C LEU A 223 -3.29 -1.42 -6.59
N PRO A 224 -4.20 -2.26 -6.05
CA PRO A 224 -4.67 -3.45 -6.75
C PRO A 224 -5.47 -3.15 -8.02
N SER A 225 -6.00 -1.93 -8.14
CA SER A 225 -6.73 -1.44 -9.32
C SER A 225 -6.21 -0.04 -9.70
N PRO A 226 -5.10 0.04 -10.46
CA PRO A 226 -4.41 1.29 -10.81
C PRO A 226 -5.08 2.04 -11.96
N ASN A 227 -6.37 1.87 -12.16
CA ASN A 227 -7.22 2.62 -13.09
C ASN A 227 -7.95 3.79 -12.40
N ARG A 228 -7.88 3.90 -11.07
CA ARG A 228 -8.55 4.93 -10.28
C ARG A 228 -7.58 5.95 -9.70
N ARG A 229 -7.29 7.00 -10.48
CA ARG A 229 -6.42 8.11 -10.05
C ARG A 229 -6.92 8.81 -8.78
N ASP A 230 -8.24 8.86 -8.59
CA ASP A 230 -8.88 9.64 -7.51
C ASP A 230 -8.47 9.17 -6.10
N TYR A 231 -7.92 7.97 -5.96
CA TYR A 231 -7.44 7.42 -4.69
C TYR A 231 -5.98 7.74 -4.37
N LEU A 232 -5.34 8.59 -5.19
CA LEU A 232 -3.95 9.02 -5.02
C LEU A 232 -3.87 10.46 -4.53
N GLU A 233 -4.48 10.72 -3.37
CA GLU A 233 -4.62 12.07 -2.80
C GLU A 233 -3.27 12.75 -2.50
N TRP A 234 -2.19 11.98 -2.33
CA TRP A 234 -0.84 12.49 -2.05
C TRP A 234 -0.11 13.00 -3.29
N THR A 235 -0.60 12.71 -4.49
CA THR A 235 0.13 13.02 -5.73
C THR A 235 0.02 14.50 -6.06
N HIS A 236 1.15 15.21 -6.05
CA HIS A 236 1.19 16.62 -6.44
C HIS A 236 1.37 16.79 -7.96
N ASN A 237 2.11 15.88 -8.59
CA ASN A 237 2.36 15.87 -10.03
C ASN A 237 1.37 14.97 -10.79
N ASP A 238 1.09 15.31 -12.06
CA ASP A 238 0.19 14.51 -12.89
C ASP A 238 0.83 13.19 -13.34
N ILE A 239 0.31 12.11 -12.78
CA ILE A 239 0.70 10.73 -13.07
C ILE A 239 -0.20 10.07 -14.13
N GLY A 240 -1.10 10.82 -14.76
CA GLY A 240 -2.22 10.33 -15.58
C GLY A 240 -1.86 9.40 -16.74
N SER A 241 -0.63 9.48 -17.28
CA SER A 241 -0.18 8.56 -18.34
C SER A 241 -0.12 7.11 -17.87
N PHE A 242 0.21 6.86 -16.60
CA PHE A 242 0.22 5.53 -16.00
C PHE A 242 -1.18 4.91 -15.91
N PHE A 243 -2.15 5.68 -15.42
CA PHE A 243 -3.51 5.21 -15.14
C PHE A 243 -4.35 5.01 -16.39
N SER A 244 -4.02 5.72 -17.48
CA SER A 244 -4.72 5.57 -18.77
C SER A 244 -4.51 4.21 -19.43
N LYS A 245 -3.36 3.57 -19.17
CA LYS A 245 -3.00 2.25 -19.71
C LYS A 245 -1.97 1.59 -18.79
N PRO A 246 -2.40 1.08 -17.62
CA PRO A 246 -1.47 0.55 -16.63
C PRO A 246 -0.72 -0.65 -17.21
N PRO A 247 0.62 -0.71 -17.06
CA PRO A 247 1.44 -1.77 -17.64
C PRO A 247 1.34 -3.10 -16.89
N ALA A 248 0.70 -3.12 -15.72
CA ALA A 248 0.40 -4.31 -14.93
C ALA A 248 -0.97 -4.18 -14.26
N ALA A 249 -1.48 -5.30 -13.74
CA ALA A 249 -2.79 -5.34 -13.07
C ALA A 249 -2.79 -4.59 -11.73
N GLY A 250 -1.66 -4.53 -11.04
CA GLY A 250 -1.50 -3.80 -9.78
C GLY A 250 -0.25 -2.93 -9.79
N ALA A 251 -0.21 -1.97 -8.87
CA ALA A 251 0.88 -1.02 -8.70
C ALA A 251 1.19 -0.75 -7.23
N LEU A 252 2.34 -0.14 -7.00
CA LEU A 252 2.76 0.43 -5.74
C LEU A 252 3.02 1.91 -5.95
N GLY A 253 2.52 2.73 -5.05
CA GLY A 253 2.82 4.15 -4.98
C GLY A 253 3.55 4.50 -3.70
N PHE A 254 4.34 5.56 -3.71
CA PHE A 254 4.74 6.25 -2.49
C PHE A 254 4.94 7.74 -2.74
N ARG A 255 4.63 8.55 -1.73
CA ARG A 255 4.71 10.00 -1.84
C ARG A 255 6.13 10.51 -1.92
N SER A 256 7.01 10.05 -1.03
CA SER A 256 8.41 10.46 -1.09
C SER A 256 9.35 9.46 -0.42
N VAL A 257 10.60 9.43 -0.89
CA VAL A 257 11.69 8.71 -0.22
C VAL A 257 12.87 9.65 -0.01
N GLU A 258 13.40 9.64 1.21
CA GLU A 258 14.63 10.34 1.55
C GLU A 258 15.80 9.37 1.53
N LEU A 259 16.62 9.45 0.48
CA LEU A 259 17.76 8.57 0.30
C LEU A 259 18.91 8.91 1.27
N ASP A 260 19.59 7.88 1.79
CA ASP A 260 20.72 8.03 2.70
C ASP A 260 22.06 8.04 1.95
N PHE A 261 22.57 9.25 1.68
CA PHE A 261 23.87 9.47 1.04
C PHE A 261 25.08 9.12 1.88
N SER A 262 24.90 8.79 3.17
CA SER A 262 26.01 8.35 4.01
C SER A 262 26.38 6.89 3.76
N GLN A 263 25.50 6.12 3.10
CA GLN A 263 25.66 4.68 2.91
C GLN A 263 25.86 4.27 1.44
N PRO A 264 26.63 3.20 1.16
CA PRO A 264 26.73 2.64 -0.19
C PRO A 264 25.38 2.10 -0.71
N PRO A 265 25.10 2.22 -2.03
CA PRO A 265 26.00 2.72 -3.07
C PRO A 265 26.00 4.25 -3.23
N LEU A 266 25.11 4.97 -2.51
CA LEU A 266 24.90 6.40 -2.70
C LEU A 266 26.06 7.25 -2.19
N SER A 267 26.75 6.80 -1.15
CA SER A 267 27.96 7.47 -0.65
C SER A 267 29.11 7.45 -1.66
N ASP A 268 29.21 6.39 -2.47
CA ASP A 268 30.21 6.31 -3.55
C ASP A 268 29.84 7.19 -4.73
N LEU A 269 28.54 7.28 -5.08
CA LEU A 269 28.04 8.25 -6.04
C LEU A 269 28.36 9.69 -5.57
N LYS A 270 28.08 10.00 -4.30
CA LYS A 270 28.38 11.31 -3.70
C LYS A 270 29.86 11.66 -3.86
N LYS A 271 30.76 10.75 -3.48
CA LYS A 271 32.22 10.95 -3.62
C LYS A 271 32.65 11.19 -5.07
N ARG A 272 32.08 10.46 -6.03
CA ARG A 272 32.39 10.63 -7.47
C ARG A 272 31.96 12.01 -7.96
N VAL A 273 30.78 12.48 -7.57
CA VAL A 273 30.28 13.82 -7.94
C VAL A 273 31.11 14.92 -7.28
N GLN A 274 31.48 14.76 -6.01
CA GLN A 274 32.36 15.71 -5.29
C GLN A 274 33.77 15.82 -5.90
N GLY A 275 34.28 14.74 -6.51
CA GLY A 275 35.54 14.77 -7.26
C GLY A 275 35.55 15.76 -8.44
N GLY A 276 34.38 16.22 -8.90
CA GLY A 276 34.20 17.14 -10.02
C GLY A 276 34.12 18.64 -9.66
N ALA A 277 34.62 19.06 -8.50
CA ALA A 277 34.57 20.45 -7.98
C ALA A 277 33.17 20.97 -7.59
N VAL A 278 32.16 20.10 -7.45
CA VAL A 278 30.80 20.47 -7.04
C VAL A 278 30.61 20.25 -5.53
N HIS A 279 30.17 21.29 -4.80
CA HIS A 279 29.85 21.21 -3.37
C HIS A 279 28.40 20.72 -3.16
N ILE A 280 28.23 19.42 -2.93
CA ILE A 280 26.92 18.77 -2.78
C ILE A 280 26.60 18.34 -1.34
N ASP A 281 27.30 18.88 -0.33
CA ASP A 281 27.06 18.46 1.06
C ASP A 281 25.69 18.87 1.60
N ASN A 282 25.08 19.89 1.00
CA ASN A 282 23.73 20.36 1.31
C ASN A 282 22.69 19.90 0.28
N LEU A 283 22.99 18.87 -0.50
CA LEU A 283 22.11 18.34 -1.53
C LEU A 283 21.46 17.04 -1.06
N GLU A 284 20.14 16.94 -1.17
CA GLU A 284 19.38 15.70 -1.02
C GLU A 284 18.88 15.25 -2.39
N ILE A 285 18.96 13.94 -2.67
CA ILE A 285 18.17 13.36 -3.76
C ILE A 285 16.87 12.88 -3.16
N VAL A 286 15.78 13.27 -3.81
CA VAL A 286 14.44 12.86 -3.43
C VAL A 286 13.78 12.24 -4.64
N LEU A 287 13.07 11.14 -4.41
CA LEU A 287 12.05 10.70 -5.34
C LEU A 287 10.70 10.98 -4.73
N GLU A 288 9.87 11.71 -5.46
CA GLU A 288 8.52 12.10 -5.06
C GLU A 288 7.50 11.58 -6.09
N ASP A 289 6.25 11.45 -5.66
CA ASP A 289 5.13 11.09 -6.53
C ASP A 289 5.36 9.80 -7.36
N VAL A 290 5.98 8.78 -6.75
CA VAL A 290 6.45 7.61 -7.48
C VAL A 290 5.35 6.57 -7.59
N VAL A 291 5.11 6.09 -8.81
CA VAL A 291 4.24 4.94 -9.07
C VAL A 291 4.97 3.91 -9.94
N MET A 292 4.89 2.66 -9.54
CA MET A 292 5.52 1.53 -10.22
C MET A 292 4.55 0.36 -10.35
N PRO A 293 4.53 -0.34 -11.49
CA PRO A 293 3.78 -1.57 -11.62
C PRO A 293 4.40 -2.64 -10.74
N ILE A 294 3.55 -3.43 -10.07
CA ILE A 294 4.01 -4.68 -9.47
C ILE A 294 4.16 -5.70 -10.60
N THR A 295 5.41 -5.93 -10.99
CA THR A 295 5.77 -6.95 -11.98
C THR A 295 6.36 -8.15 -11.27
N THR A 296 5.90 -9.36 -11.60
CA THR A 296 6.48 -10.61 -11.10
C THR A 296 7.16 -11.32 -12.27
N PRO A 297 8.42 -11.81 -12.16
CA PRO A 297 9.21 -11.95 -10.93
C PRO A 297 10.15 -10.77 -10.57
N GLY A 298 10.27 -9.73 -11.39
CA GLY A 298 11.25 -8.64 -11.19
C GLY A 298 10.95 -7.68 -10.03
N LEU A 299 11.93 -6.86 -9.64
CA LEU A 299 11.63 -5.72 -8.77
C LEU A 299 10.79 -4.69 -9.54
N PRO A 300 9.78 -4.06 -8.91
CA PRO A 300 9.05 -2.96 -9.50
C PRO A 300 10.00 -1.85 -9.97
N ILE A 301 9.88 -1.44 -11.23
CA ILE A 301 10.65 -0.32 -11.79
C ILE A 301 9.74 0.91 -11.79
N PRO A 302 10.16 2.04 -11.20
CA PRO A 302 9.44 3.31 -11.31
C PRO A 302 9.06 3.61 -12.76
N SER A 303 7.76 3.66 -13.00
CA SER A 303 7.20 3.98 -14.32
C SER A 303 6.82 5.45 -14.42
N HIS A 304 6.55 6.06 -13.27
CA HIS A 304 6.34 7.47 -13.08
C HIS A 304 6.95 7.90 -11.75
N GLY A 305 7.41 9.15 -11.68
CA GLY A 305 7.92 9.75 -10.47
C GLY A 305 8.71 11.02 -10.78
N THR A 306 8.73 11.93 -9.82
CA THR A 306 9.57 13.11 -9.84
C THR A 306 10.90 12.75 -9.18
N PHE A 307 11.97 12.75 -9.96
CA PHE A 307 13.33 12.62 -9.46
C PHE A 307 13.99 13.99 -9.47
N GLY A 308 14.51 14.39 -8.31
CA GLY A 308 15.10 15.71 -8.19
C GLY A 308 16.20 15.79 -7.15
N PHE A 309 16.89 16.91 -7.21
CA PHE A 309 17.75 17.36 -6.14
C PHE A 309 17.02 18.47 -5.38
N ARG A 310 17.05 18.42 -4.06
CA ARG A 310 16.62 19.53 -3.22
C ARG A 310 17.70 19.92 -2.22
N ARG A 311 17.55 21.11 -1.66
CA ARG A 311 18.36 21.58 -0.54
C ARG A 311 18.10 20.71 0.69
N LEU A 312 19.15 20.38 1.43
CA LEU A 312 19.09 19.72 2.73
C LEU A 312 18.25 20.57 3.70
N ILE A 313 17.23 19.96 4.30
CA ILE A 313 16.44 20.58 5.38
C ILE A 313 17.11 20.20 6.69
N THR A 314 17.80 21.16 7.32
CA THR A 314 18.62 20.91 8.52
C THR A 314 17.77 20.88 9.79
N ASP A 315 16.63 21.56 9.77
CA ASP A 315 15.61 21.49 10.83
C ASP A 315 14.22 21.33 10.19
N ARG A 316 13.60 20.16 10.42
CA ARG A 316 12.27 19.84 9.90
C ARG A 316 11.13 20.41 10.74
N SER A 317 11.43 20.93 11.93
CA SER A 317 10.45 21.61 12.78
C SER A 317 10.25 23.08 12.38
N ASP A 318 11.18 23.65 11.63
CA ASP A 318 11.09 25.01 11.09
C ASP A 318 10.57 25.01 9.65
N ILE A 319 9.27 25.29 9.50
CA ILE A 319 8.63 25.40 8.19
C ILE A 319 9.25 26.51 7.31
N GLY A 320 9.88 27.52 7.93
CA GLY A 320 10.59 28.58 7.22
C GLY A 320 11.74 28.06 6.37
N GLN A 321 12.33 26.92 6.74
CA GLN A 321 13.36 26.27 5.94
C GLN A 321 12.83 25.74 4.60
N ALA A 322 11.57 25.34 4.50
CA ALA A 322 11.01 24.88 3.23
C ALA A 322 10.94 26.00 2.17
N TYR A 323 10.86 27.26 2.62
CA TYR A 323 10.68 28.43 1.75
C TYR A 323 11.91 29.34 1.66
N SER A 324 12.88 29.18 2.57
CA SER A 324 14.12 29.96 2.57
C SER A 324 15.29 29.14 2.03
N LEU A 325 16.06 29.76 1.13
CA LEU A 325 17.30 29.18 0.58
C LEU A 325 18.51 29.39 1.51
N SER A 326 18.34 30.10 2.63
CA SER A 326 19.44 30.44 3.54
C SER A 326 19.90 29.28 4.43
N GLY A 327 19.06 28.27 4.66
CA GLY A 327 19.22 27.27 5.73
C GLY A 327 20.24 26.15 5.48
N ALA A 328 20.79 26.04 4.26
CA ALA A 328 21.87 25.13 3.85
C ALA A 328 22.05 25.28 2.32
N PRO A 329 22.59 26.40 1.82
CA PRO A 329 22.60 26.67 0.38
C PRO A 329 23.38 25.64 -0.43
N VAL A 330 22.94 25.36 -1.65
CA VAL A 330 23.67 24.54 -2.63
C VAL A 330 24.45 25.48 -3.55
N GLN A 331 25.77 25.32 -3.61
CA GLN A 331 26.63 26.15 -4.46
C GLN A 331 27.17 25.34 -5.63
N ILE A 332 26.75 25.71 -6.84
CA ILE A 332 27.21 25.10 -8.08
C ILE A 332 28.14 26.10 -8.78
N PRO A 333 29.44 25.80 -8.93
CA PRO A 333 30.33 26.67 -9.70
C PRO A 333 29.92 26.66 -11.17
N ILE A 334 29.63 27.84 -11.73
CA ILE A 334 29.42 28.01 -13.16
C ILE A 334 30.80 28.25 -13.78
N TYR A 335 31.25 27.32 -14.62
CA TYR A 335 32.44 27.55 -15.43
C TYR A 335 32.13 28.56 -16.54
N GLY A 336 32.36 29.83 -16.22
CA GLY A 336 32.26 30.96 -17.12
C GLY A 336 33.55 31.78 -17.10
N SER A 337 34.62 31.25 -17.66
CA SER A 337 35.64 31.96 -18.47
C SER A 337 37.01 31.28 -18.37
N THR A 338 37.63 31.11 -19.53
CA THR A 338 38.96 30.54 -19.78
C THR A 338 40.09 31.49 -19.37
N GLN A 339 40.10 31.98 -18.13
CA GLN A 339 41.32 32.57 -17.57
C GLN A 339 41.95 31.63 -16.54
N GLN A 340 42.92 30.87 -17.03
CA GLN A 340 44.03 30.33 -16.24
C GLN A 340 44.54 31.44 -15.29
N GLY A 341 44.24 31.33 -14.00
CA GLY A 341 44.91 32.10 -12.94
C GLY A 341 44.08 33.04 -12.08
N GLY A 342 42.75 33.10 -12.18
CA GLY A 342 41.92 33.99 -11.35
C GLY A 342 41.00 33.27 -10.36
N ASN A 343 41.05 33.65 -9.08
CA ASN A 343 40.09 33.28 -8.02
C ASN A 343 38.69 33.90 -8.26
N GLY A 344 38.06 33.61 -9.39
CA GLY A 344 36.84 34.28 -9.85
C GLY A 344 35.91 33.39 -10.65
N GLY A 345 35.50 32.26 -10.09
CA GLY A 345 34.37 31.50 -10.62
C GLY A 345 33.06 32.09 -10.09
N SER A 346 32.12 32.42 -10.97
CA SER A 346 30.75 32.75 -10.57
C SER A 346 30.08 31.48 -10.03
N SER A 347 29.57 31.49 -8.80
CA SER A 347 28.78 30.39 -8.25
C SER A 347 27.29 30.70 -8.36
N LEU A 348 26.50 29.70 -8.76
CA LEU A 348 25.06 29.71 -8.59
C LEU A 348 24.75 29.21 -7.18
N THR A 349 24.03 30.01 -6.40
CA THR A 349 23.50 29.61 -5.10
C THR A 349 22.04 29.26 -5.28
N LEU A 350 21.68 28.01 -4.99
CA LEU A 350 20.31 27.49 -4.95
C LEU A 350 19.88 27.24 -3.51
#